data_AF-K2A7W8-F1
#
_entry.id   AF-K2A7W8-F1
#
_cell.length_a   1.000
_cell.length_b   1.000
_cell.length_c   1.000
_cell.angle_alpha   90.00
_cell.angle_beta   90.00
_cell.angle_gamma   90.00
#
_symmetry.space_group_name_H-M   'P 1'
#
loop_
_entity.id
_entity.type
_entity.pdbx_description
1 polymer ?
#
loop_
_entity_poly.entity_id
_entity_poly.type
_entity_poly.pdbx_seq_one_letter_code
_entity_poly.pdbx_strand_id
1 'polypeptide(L)'
;AIPLAVMQAYAMITLFSRQSPPIITDLSPLNLILTIAMATGGTIFLMWLGELISEGGIGNGTSMIIFAGIVAGIPQAVQQAIVSFDTSQIFTYLIFILVGIVVIAGVVIVTEGQRNIPVSYAKRIRGNRMYGGASSHLPMRVNQGGVIPIIFALSIMLFPGLIASYLANSPVTWLAGGAQRLADLFNNQVFYGACYFVLVIFFTYFYTAVTFEPNSVSENLQKQGGFIPGIRPGRTTAEYLKKTLNRVTLAGAVFLGIIAVLPIVVQSFTPVQSMVIGGTGLLIVVSVVIETVKQVESQLVMRDYESFY
;
A
#
# COMPACT_ATOMS: atom_id res chain seq x y z
N ALA A 1 -10.03 -15.47 6.82
CA ALA A 1 -8.99 -14.81 7.64
C ALA A 1 -8.45 -15.70 8.77
N ILE A 2 -9.32 -16.39 9.53
CA ILE A 2 -8.92 -17.20 10.69
C ILE A 2 -7.83 -18.26 10.39
N PRO A 3 -7.93 -19.09 9.32
CA PRO A 3 -6.90 -20.11 9.06
C PRO A 3 -5.51 -19.52 8.76
N LEU A 4 -5.48 -18.38 8.05
CA LEU A 4 -4.26 -17.63 7.75
C LEU A 4 -3.66 -17.01 9.00
N ALA A 5 -4.48 -16.44 9.89
CA ALA A 5 -4.02 -15.87 11.15
C ALA A 5 -3.40 -16.94 12.05
N VAL A 6 -4.01 -18.12 12.16
CA VAL A 6 -3.47 -19.27 12.91
C VAL A 6 -2.13 -19.71 12.32
N MET A 7 -2.04 -19.84 11.00
CA MET A 7 -0.81 -20.25 10.32
C MET A 7 0.31 -19.22 10.52
N GLN A 8 0.01 -17.92 10.39
CA GLN A 8 0.98 -16.85 10.57
C GLN A 8 1.42 -16.71 12.04
N ALA A 9 0.49 -16.85 12.99
CA ALA A 9 0.81 -16.84 14.42
C ALA A 9 1.75 -18.01 14.77
N TYR A 10 1.46 -19.22 14.27
CA TYR A 10 2.35 -20.37 14.46
C TYR A 10 3.74 -20.13 13.84
N ALA A 11 3.81 -19.63 12.61
CA ALA A 11 5.07 -19.33 11.94
C ALA A 11 5.90 -18.27 12.71
N MET A 12 5.25 -17.24 13.25
CA MET A 12 5.93 -16.17 13.98
C MET A 12 6.42 -16.64 15.36
N ILE A 13 5.60 -17.40 16.10
CA ILE A 13 5.99 -17.97 17.40
C ILE A 13 7.15 -18.95 17.24
N THR A 14 7.11 -19.80 16.22
CA THR A 14 8.21 -20.74 15.94
C THR A 14 9.49 -20.06 15.47
N LEU A 15 9.39 -18.88 14.85
CA LEU A 15 10.55 -18.05 14.52
C LEU A 15 11.17 -17.44 15.78
N PHE A 16 10.36 -16.83 16.65
CA PHE A 16 10.85 -16.19 17.88
C PHE A 16 11.41 -17.16 18.91
N SER A 17 10.94 -18.41 18.93
CA SER A 17 11.53 -19.45 19.78
C SER A 17 12.86 -19.99 19.27
N ARG A 18 13.15 -19.84 17.97
CA ARG A 18 14.38 -20.32 17.34
C ARG A 18 15.42 -19.22 17.13
N GLN A 19 15.07 -17.97 17.45
CA GLN A 19 16.00 -16.86 17.43
C GLN A 19 17.00 -17.01 18.59
N SER A 20 18.25 -16.59 18.40
CA SER A 20 19.27 -16.59 19.46
C SER A 20 19.52 -15.15 19.93
N PRO A 21 19.20 -14.78 21.19
CA PRO A 21 18.60 -15.60 22.25
C PRO A 21 17.09 -15.86 22.06
N PRO A 22 16.55 -16.98 22.57
CA PRO A 22 15.14 -17.32 22.44
C PRO A 22 14.29 -16.37 23.30
N ILE A 23 13.40 -15.63 22.63
CA ILE A 23 12.51 -14.67 23.29
C ILE A 23 11.38 -15.41 24.04
N ILE A 24 11.01 -16.60 23.57
CA ILE A 24 9.98 -17.47 24.15
C ILE A 24 10.65 -18.78 24.57
N THR A 25 10.78 -18.99 25.88
CA THR A 25 11.54 -20.12 26.45
C THR A 25 10.68 -21.36 26.76
N ASP A 26 9.39 -21.18 27.07
CA ASP A 26 8.49 -22.28 27.45
C ASP A 26 7.46 -22.64 26.36
N LEU A 27 7.81 -23.62 25.52
CA LEU A 27 6.96 -24.14 24.44
C LEU A 27 6.27 -25.44 24.83
N SER A 28 5.60 -25.47 25.99
CA SER A 28 4.64 -26.54 26.25
C SER A 28 3.57 -26.56 25.14
N PRO A 29 3.13 -27.73 24.64
CA PRO A 29 2.08 -27.81 23.61
C PRO A 29 0.82 -27.02 23.99
N LEU A 30 0.51 -26.97 25.28
CA LEU A 30 -0.61 -26.20 25.81
C LEU A 30 -0.37 -24.69 25.73
N ASN A 31 0.83 -24.22 26.08
CA ASN A 31 1.19 -22.80 25.96
C ASN A 31 1.21 -22.34 24.51
N LEU A 32 1.71 -23.17 23.59
CA LEU A 32 1.72 -22.86 22.16
C LEU A 32 0.30 -22.67 21.60
N ILE A 33 -0.63 -23.55 21.96
CA ILE A 33 -2.05 -23.42 21.56
C ILE A 33 -2.66 -22.15 22.16
N LEU A 34 -2.41 -21.87 23.45
CA LEU A 34 -2.91 -20.66 24.10
C LEU A 34 -2.36 -19.38 23.47
N THR A 35 -1.06 -19.32 23.16
CA THR A 35 -0.45 -18.15 22.51
C THR A 35 -1.00 -17.94 21.11
N ILE A 36 -1.19 -19.02 20.32
CA ILE A 36 -1.82 -18.93 18.99
C ILE A 36 -3.27 -18.46 19.11
N ALA A 37 -4.03 -18.98 20.07
CA ALA A 37 -5.42 -18.58 20.31
C ALA A 37 -5.51 -17.11 20.74
N MET A 38 -4.63 -16.63 21.63
CA MET A 38 -4.56 -15.22 22.03
C MET A 38 -4.18 -14.31 20.87
N ALA A 39 -3.16 -14.66 20.09
CA ALA A 39 -2.75 -13.88 18.92
C ALA A 39 -3.87 -13.82 17.86
N THR A 40 -4.48 -14.97 17.56
CA THR A 40 -5.58 -15.05 16.60
C THR A 40 -6.80 -14.27 17.09
N GLY A 41 -7.19 -14.44 18.37
CA GLY A 41 -8.28 -13.70 18.98
C GLY A 41 -8.05 -12.19 18.96
N GLY A 42 -6.84 -11.73 19.28
CA GLY A 42 -6.44 -10.33 19.17
C GLY A 42 -6.55 -9.79 17.75
N THR A 43 -6.10 -10.53 16.74
CA THR A 43 -6.21 -10.10 15.33
C THR A 43 -7.67 -10.03 14.84
N ILE A 44 -8.52 -10.98 15.25
CA ILE A 44 -9.95 -10.96 14.91
C ILE A 44 -10.63 -9.77 15.61
N PHE A 45 -10.27 -9.50 16.86
CA PHE A 45 -10.77 -8.34 17.60
C PHE A 45 -10.39 -7.02 16.90
N LEU A 46 -9.14 -6.89 16.45
CA LEU A 46 -8.71 -5.72 15.66
C LEU A 46 -9.45 -5.62 14.32
N MET A 47 -9.70 -6.74 13.64
CA MET A 47 -10.47 -6.75 12.40
C MET A 47 -11.91 -6.28 12.62
N TRP A 48 -12.56 -6.76 13.68
CA TRP A 48 -13.89 -6.32 14.08
C TRP A 48 -13.93 -4.82 14.42
N LEU A 49 -12.92 -4.31 15.13
CA LEU A 49 -12.78 -2.86 15.34
C LEU A 49 -12.60 -2.10 14.01
N GLY A 50 -11.88 -2.67 13.05
CA GLY A 50 -11.72 -2.09 11.71
C GLY A 50 -13.04 -2.03 10.94
N GLU A 51 -13.90 -3.05 11.07
CA GLU A 51 -15.25 -3.06 10.49
C GLU A 51 -16.12 -1.98 11.15
N LEU A 52 -16.11 -1.87 12.49
CA LEU A 52 -16.84 -0.82 13.21
C LEU A 52 -16.40 0.60 12.82
N ILE A 53 -15.09 0.84 12.64
CA ILE A 53 -14.60 2.15 12.18
C ILE A 53 -15.12 2.46 10.77
N SER A 54 -15.16 1.44 9.91
CA SER A 54 -15.68 1.58 8.54
C SER A 54 -17.18 1.87 8.54
N GLU A 55 -17.96 1.23 9.42
CA GLU A 55 -19.38 1.54 9.64
C GLU A 55 -19.60 2.94 10.20
N GLY A 56 -18.67 3.42 11.05
CA GLY A 56 -18.66 4.78 11.58
C GLY A 56 -18.36 5.88 10.55
N GLY A 57 -18.09 5.52 9.29
CA GLY A 57 -18.06 6.44 8.15
C GLY A 57 -16.72 7.15 7.88
N ILE A 58 -15.69 6.90 8.69
CA ILE A 58 -14.36 7.54 8.54
C ILE A 58 -13.37 6.54 7.92
N GLY A 59 -13.22 6.59 6.59
CA GLY A 59 -12.16 5.86 5.91
C GLY A 59 -12.40 4.37 5.74
N ASN A 60 -11.35 3.68 5.28
CA ASN A 60 -11.22 2.24 5.40
C ASN A 60 -10.63 1.91 6.78
N GLY A 61 -11.43 1.34 7.68
CA GLY A 61 -11.03 1.13 9.08
C GLY A 61 -9.82 0.21 9.24
N THR A 62 -9.62 -0.77 8.35
CA THR A 62 -8.40 -1.60 8.37
C THR A 62 -7.14 -0.79 8.08
N SER A 63 -7.22 0.18 7.16
CA SER A 63 -6.11 1.07 6.82
C SER A 63 -5.82 2.07 7.94
N MET A 64 -6.86 2.56 8.63
CA MET A 64 -6.72 3.43 9.80
C MET A 64 -6.04 2.72 10.98
N ILE A 65 -6.33 1.43 11.22
CA ILE A 65 -5.64 0.64 12.24
C ILE A 65 -4.16 0.47 11.89
N ILE A 66 -3.83 0.17 10.63
CA ILE A 66 -2.43 0.07 10.17
C ILE A 66 -1.72 1.41 10.35
N PHE A 67 -2.36 2.52 9.96
CA PHE A 67 -1.84 3.87 10.16
C PHE A 67 -1.55 4.15 11.64
N ALA A 68 -2.50 3.86 12.54
CA ALA A 68 -2.33 4.05 13.97
C ALA A 68 -1.16 3.22 14.53
N GLY A 69 -1.01 1.97 14.06
CA GLY A 69 0.10 1.10 14.44
C GLY A 69 1.47 1.65 14.01
N ILE A 70 1.60 2.19 12.80
CA ILE A 70 2.85 2.79 12.31
C ILE A 70 3.15 4.09 13.08
N VAL A 71 2.14 4.95 13.25
CA VAL A 71 2.30 6.25 13.95
C VAL A 71 2.64 6.05 15.42
N ALA A 72 2.11 5.03 16.08
CA ALA A 72 2.45 4.69 17.46
C ALA A 72 3.94 4.32 17.65
N GLY A 73 4.63 3.89 16.60
CA GLY A 73 6.08 3.63 16.62
C GLY A 73 6.96 4.87 16.46
N ILE A 74 6.41 5.99 15.96
CA ILE A 74 7.17 7.22 15.70
C ILE A 74 7.77 7.81 16.98
N PRO A 75 7.04 7.94 18.11
CA PRO A 75 7.62 8.47 19.35
C PRO A 75 8.84 7.69 19.83
N GLN A 76 8.80 6.36 19.75
CA GLN A 76 9.92 5.50 20.13
C GLN A 76 11.12 5.68 19.19
N ALA A 77 10.87 5.79 17.88
CA ALA A 77 11.92 6.06 16.90
C ALA A 77 12.59 7.43 17.11
N VAL A 78 11.79 8.47 17.43
CA VAL A 78 12.31 9.80 17.77
C VAL A 78 13.14 9.77 19.05
N GLN A 79 12.67 9.08 20.09
CA GLN A 79 13.42 8.94 21.33
C GLN A 79 14.76 8.24 21.10
N GLN A 80 14.77 7.15 20.32
CA GLN A 80 16.01 6.47 19.95
C GLN A 80 16.95 7.39 19.16
N ALA A 81 16.44 8.13 18.18
CA ALA A 81 17.23 9.07 17.39
C ALA A 81 17.87 10.18 18.24
N ILE A 82 17.16 10.68 19.25
CA ILE A 82 17.69 11.69 20.20
C ILE A 82 18.78 11.08 21.11
N VAL A 83 18.56 9.87 21.61
CA VAL A 83 19.53 9.20 22.50
C VAL A 83 20.80 8.77 21.74
N SER A 84 20.65 8.34 20.49
CA SER A 84 21.77 7.99 19.60
C SER A 84 22.33 9.20 18.85
N PHE A 85 21.98 10.42 19.25
CA PHE A 85 22.40 11.63 18.55
C PHE A 85 23.89 11.90 18.81
N ASP A 86 24.68 11.73 17.76
CA ASP A 86 26.08 12.17 17.73
C ASP A 86 26.22 13.36 16.78
N THR A 87 27.07 14.32 17.13
CA THR A 87 27.32 15.54 16.35
C THR A 87 27.85 15.21 14.95
N SER A 88 28.54 14.07 14.81
CA SER A 88 29.01 13.53 13.54
C SER A 88 27.88 13.14 12.55
N GLN A 89 26.66 12.93 13.04
CA GLN A 89 25.52 12.44 12.25
C GLN A 89 24.51 13.53 11.86
N ILE A 90 24.75 14.80 12.19
CA ILE A 90 23.86 15.92 11.82
C ILE A 90 23.58 15.97 10.31
N PHE A 91 24.61 15.77 9.48
CA PHE A 91 24.47 15.78 8.03
C PHE A 91 23.56 14.65 7.52
N THR A 92 23.66 13.48 8.16
CA THR A 92 22.82 12.31 7.89
C THR A 92 21.35 12.57 8.21
N TYR A 93 21.05 13.13 9.38
CA TYR A 93 19.67 13.46 9.77
C TYR A 93 19.06 14.51 8.85
N LEU A 94 19.85 15.50 8.41
CA LEU A 94 19.39 16.54 7.49
C LEU A 94 19.06 15.96 6.11
N ILE A 95 19.93 15.08 5.56
CA ILE A 95 19.66 14.34 4.33
C ILE A 95 18.40 13.49 4.47
N PHE A 96 18.23 12.81 5.59
CA PHE A 96 17.04 11.98 5.81
C PHE A 96 15.75 12.80 5.81
N ILE A 97 15.73 13.93 6.50
CA ILE A 97 14.56 14.83 6.51
C ILE A 97 14.27 15.34 5.10
N LEU A 98 15.31 15.76 4.36
CA LEU A 98 15.18 16.21 2.98
C LEU A 98 14.58 15.11 2.09
N VAL A 99 15.11 13.89 2.19
CA VAL A 99 14.59 12.72 1.47
C VAL A 99 13.15 12.42 1.86
N GLY A 100 12.83 12.47 3.16
CA GLY A 100 11.47 12.28 3.66
C GLY A 100 10.50 13.27 3.03
N ILE A 101 10.85 14.55 2.97
CA ILE A 101 10.05 15.59 2.31
C ILE A 101 9.88 15.30 0.81
N VAL A 102 10.95 14.92 0.11
CA VAL A 102 10.90 14.55 -1.31
C VAL A 102 9.99 13.35 -1.55
N VAL A 103 10.07 12.34 -0.67
CA VAL A 103 9.21 11.15 -0.73
C VAL A 103 7.75 11.53 -0.48
N ILE A 104 7.45 12.31 0.55
CA ILE A 104 6.09 12.80 0.85
C ILE A 104 5.54 13.55 -0.36
N ALA A 105 6.29 14.53 -0.90
CA ALA A 105 5.88 15.31 -2.05
C ALA A 105 5.64 14.43 -3.29
N GLY A 106 6.54 13.47 -3.55
CA GLY A 106 6.41 12.50 -4.63
C GLY A 106 5.15 11.64 -4.51
N VAL A 107 4.87 11.12 -3.32
CA VAL A 107 3.65 10.32 -3.06
C VAL A 107 2.40 11.16 -3.25
N VAL A 108 2.37 12.39 -2.72
CA VAL A 108 1.22 13.28 -2.85
C VAL A 108 0.94 13.58 -4.33
N ILE A 109 1.97 13.95 -5.11
CA ILE A 109 1.81 14.27 -6.54
C ILE A 109 1.27 13.06 -7.32
N VAL A 110 1.78 11.85 -7.05
CA VAL A 110 1.35 10.64 -7.76
C VAL A 110 -0.06 10.21 -7.33
N THR A 111 -0.40 10.39 -6.05
CA THR A 111 -1.70 9.97 -5.50
C THR A 111 -2.82 10.94 -5.88
N GLU A 112 -2.53 12.24 -5.93
CA GLU A 112 -3.47 13.27 -6.42
C GLU A 112 -3.56 13.31 -7.95
N GLY A 113 -2.54 12.80 -8.64
CA GLY A 113 -2.52 12.74 -10.09
C GLY A 113 -3.74 12.01 -10.64
N GLN A 114 -4.57 12.72 -11.42
CA GLN A 114 -5.69 12.12 -12.14
C GLN A 114 -5.71 12.59 -13.59
N ARG A 115 -6.05 11.66 -14.48
CA ARG A 115 -6.34 11.92 -15.88
C ARG A 115 -7.84 11.98 -16.08
N ASN A 116 -8.34 13.18 -16.33
CA ASN A 116 -9.77 13.41 -16.57
C ASN A 116 -10.10 13.13 -18.04
N ILE A 117 -10.95 12.14 -18.30
CA ILE A 117 -11.46 11.83 -19.63
C ILE A 117 -12.83 12.52 -19.79
N PRO A 118 -13.01 13.42 -20.78
CA PRO A 118 -14.30 14.08 -20.98
C PRO A 118 -15.36 13.07 -21.42
N VAL A 119 -16.52 13.13 -20.77
CA VAL A 119 -17.71 12.34 -21.09
C VAL A 119 -18.86 13.31 -21.36
N SER A 120 -19.54 13.09 -22.48
CA SER A 120 -20.75 13.82 -22.85
C SER A 120 -21.94 12.90 -22.73
N TYR A 121 -22.99 13.36 -22.04
CA TYR A 121 -24.26 12.66 -21.99
C TYR A 121 -25.15 13.11 -23.14
N ALA A 122 -25.83 12.15 -23.78
CA ALA A 122 -26.77 12.43 -24.85
C ALA A 122 -27.88 13.37 -24.36
N LYS A 123 -28.09 14.47 -25.09
CA LYS A 123 -29.09 15.48 -24.75
C LYS A 123 -30.49 14.96 -25.08
N ARG A 124 -31.46 15.22 -24.20
CA ARG A 124 -32.88 14.95 -24.49
C ARG A 124 -33.50 16.26 -24.99
N ILE A 125 -33.67 16.39 -26.31
CA ILE A 125 -34.38 17.54 -26.89
C ILE A 125 -35.89 17.28 -26.73
N ARG A 126 -36.59 18.17 -26.04
CA ARG A 126 -38.06 18.16 -25.96
C ARG A 126 -38.58 19.54 -26.36
N GLY A 127 -39.20 19.65 -27.54
CA GLY A 127 -39.65 20.93 -28.10
C GLY A 127 -38.49 21.79 -28.62
N ASN A 128 -38.59 23.12 -28.45
CA ASN A 128 -37.60 24.10 -28.94
C ASN A 128 -36.53 24.50 -27.90
N ARG A 129 -36.46 23.79 -26.76
CA ARG A 129 -35.49 24.08 -25.69
C ARG A 129 -34.58 22.87 -25.47
N MET A 130 -33.28 23.10 -25.56
CA MET A 130 -32.26 22.11 -25.23
C MET A 130 -32.10 22.05 -23.71
N TYR A 131 -32.64 21.00 -23.09
CA TYR A 131 -32.39 20.69 -21.68
C TYR A 131 -31.32 19.60 -21.60
N GLY A 132 -30.31 19.83 -20.75
CA GLY A 132 -29.25 18.86 -20.52
C GLY A 132 -28.15 18.91 -21.58
N GLY A 133 -26.94 18.66 -21.09
CA GLY A 133 -25.70 18.85 -21.84
C GLY A 133 -24.53 19.19 -20.93
N ALA A 134 -24.55 18.76 -19.67
CA ALA A 134 -23.41 18.91 -18.79
C ALA A 134 -22.30 18.00 -19.31
N SER A 135 -21.20 18.60 -19.76
CA SER A 135 -19.95 17.89 -19.94
C SER A 135 -19.48 17.44 -18.56
N SER A 136 -19.37 16.13 -18.36
CA SER A 136 -18.74 15.57 -17.17
C SER A 136 -17.36 15.04 -17.56
N HIS A 137 -16.61 14.58 -16.58
CA HIS A 137 -15.38 13.85 -16.80
C HIS A 137 -15.38 12.56 -15.98
N LEU A 138 -14.83 11.50 -16.56
CA LEU A 138 -14.48 10.30 -15.83
C LEU A 138 -13.04 10.48 -15.30
N PRO A 139 -12.84 10.67 -13.99
CA PRO A 139 -11.50 10.78 -13.43
C PRO A 139 -10.84 9.39 -13.40
N MET A 140 -9.66 9.27 -14.00
CA MET A 140 -8.81 8.08 -13.86
C MET A 140 -7.57 8.44 -13.06
N ARG A 141 -7.47 7.94 -11.82
CA ARG A 141 -6.32 8.19 -10.96
C ARG A 141 -5.06 7.55 -11.55
N VAL A 142 -3.93 8.22 -11.40
CA VAL A 142 -2.61 7.71 -11.81
C VAL A 142 -2.24 6.48 -10.99
N ASN A 143 -2.58 6.51 -9.69
CA ASN A 143 -2.50 5.36 -8.80
C ASN A 143 -3.92 4.93 -8.38
N GLN A 144 -4.48 3.94 -9.07
CA GLN A 144 -5.75 3.32 -8.67
C GLN A 144 -5.60 2.37 -7.46
N GLY A 145 -4.37 1.91 -7.19
CA GLY A 145 -4.10 0.92 -6.14
C GLY A 145 -3.79 1.47 -4.75
N GLY A 146 -3.63 2.79 -4.64
CA GLY A 146 -3.16 3.40 -3.40
C GLY A 146 -1.86 2.73 -2.93
N VAL A 147 -1.88 2.24 -1.70
CA VAL A 147 -0.72 1.60 -1.04
C VAL A 147 -0.71 0.09 -1.20
N ILE A 148 -1.85 -0.52 -1.56
CA ILE A 148 -2.04 -1.97 -1.52
C ILE A 148 -0.97 -2.73 -2.33
N PRO A 149 -0.58 -2.30 -3.55
CA PRO A 149 0.51 -2.93 -4.29
C PRO A 149 1.85 -2.98 -3.54
N ILE A 150 2.17 -1.93 -2.79
CA ILE A 150 3.42 -1.81 -2.02
C ILE A 150 3.43 -2.84 -0.89
N ILE A 151 2.29 -2.98 -0.18
CA ILE A 151 2.13 -3.94 0.92
C ILE A 151 2.26 -5.38 0.40
N PHE A 152 1.64 -5.69 -0.75
CA PHE A 152 1.77 -7.03 -1.35
C PHE A 152 3.18 -7.33 -1.84
N ALA A 153 3.88 -6.35 -2.40
CA ALA A 153 5.28 -6.52 -2.74
C ALA A 153 6.10 -6.87 -1.48
N LEU A 154 6.00 -6.05 -0.41
CA LEU A 154 6.70 -6.28 0.85
C LEU A 154 6.43 -7.67 1.45
N SER A 155 5.16 -8.10 1.49
CA SER A 155 4.82 -9.41 2.07
C SER A 155 5.45 -10.57 1.31
N ILE A 156 5.53 -10.47 -0.02
CA ILE A 156 6.20 -11.48 -0.85
C ILE A 156 7.72 -11.44 -0.68
N MET A 157 8.34 -10.28 -0.49
CA MET A 157 9.78 -10.21 -0.24
C MET A 157 10.18 -10.74 1.14
N LEU A 158 9.33 -10.54 2.15
CA LEU A 158 9.60 -11.04 3.49
C LEU A 158 9.49 -12.58 3.55
N PHE A 159 8.65 -13.18 2.71
CA PHE A 159 8.37 -14.61 2.74
C PHE A 159 9.62 -15.51 2.52
N PRO A 160 10.45 -15.31 1.47
CA PRO A 160 11.70 -16.05 1.31
C PRO A 160 12.68 -15.86 2.47
N GLY A 161 12.79 -14.64 3.01
CA GLY A 161 13.67 -14.35 4.14
C GLY A 161 13.25 -15.10 5.42
N LEU A 162 11.94 -15.20 5.66
CA LEU A 162 11.37 -15.97 6.78
C LEU A 162 11.61 -17.48 6.60
N ILE A 163 11.48 -18.01 5.38
CA ILE A 163 11.79 -19.42 5.10
C ILE A 163 13.29 -19.68 5.26
N ALA A 164 14.14 -18.79 4.73
CA ALA A 164 15.59 -18.93 4.81
C ALA A 164 16.07 -18.92 6.26
N SER A 165 15.55 -18.02 7.11
CA SER A 165 15.90 -18.00 8.54
C SER A 165 15.40 -19.24 9.29
N TYR A 166 14.24 -19.78 8.91
CA TYR A 166 13.71 -21.02 9.46
C TYR A 166 14.55 -22.25 9.04
N LEU A 167 14.98 -22.32 7.77
CA LEU A 167 15.77 -23.44 7.23
C LEU A 167 17.26 -23.36 7.59
N ALA A 168 17.80 -22.17 7.87
CA ALA A 168 19.21 -21.99 8.26
C ALA A 168 19.56 -22.70 9.57
N ASN A 169 18.57 -22.91 10.45
CA ASN A 169 18.73 -23.66 11.70
C ASN A 169 18.41 -25.16 11.55
N SER A 170 18.27 -25.67 10.32
CA SER A 170 17.98 -27.09 10.06
C SER A 170 19.25 -27.94 10.19
N PRO A 171 19.17 -29.16 10.75
CA PRO A 171 20.31 -30.08 10.86
C PRO A 171 20.82 -30.61 9.52
N VAL A 172 20.10 -30.38 8.41
CA VAL A 172 20.46 -30.85 7.07
C VAL A 172 21.39 -29.84 6.37
N THR A 173 22.65 -30.22 6.18
CA THR A 173 23.73 -29.34 5.69
C THR A 173 23.49 -28.75 4.29
N TRP A 174 22.88 -29.51 3.37
CA TRP A 174 22.48 -29.00 2.04
C TRP A 174 21.39 -27.94 2.15
N LEU A 175 20.39 -28.18 3.01
CA LEU A 175 19.25 -27.28 3.19
C LEU A 175 19.69 -25.99 3.88
N ALA A 176 20.55 -26.10 4.89
CA ALA A 176 21.15 -24.95 5.57
C ALA A 176 22.04 -24.12 4.62
N GLY A 177 22.85 -24.78 3.77
CA GLY A 177 23.68 -24.08 2.78
C GLY A 177 22.86 -23.37 1.69
N GLY A 178 21.76 -23.98 1.24
CA GLY A 178 20.81 -23.32 0.32
C GLY A 178 20.08 -22.15 0.96
N ALA A 179 19.68 -22.29 2.23
CA ALA A 179 19.02 -21.25 3.01
C ALA A 179 19.95 -20.08 3.33
N GLN A 180 21.22 -20.33 3.65
CA GLN A 180 22.22 -19.29 3.85
C GLN A 180 22.48 -18.51 2.56
N ARG A 181 22.62 -19.18 1.41
CA ARG A 181 22.76 -18.49 0.13
C ARG A 181 21.54 -17.64 -0.23
N LEU A 182 20.33 -18.11 0.08
CA LEU A 182 19.12 -17.31 -0.08
C LEU A 182 19.11 -16.12 0.88
N ALA A 183 19.49 -16.31 2.14
CA ALA A 183 19.59 -15.22 3.11
C ALA A 183 20.62 -14.17 2.66
N ASP A 184 21.78 -14.59 2.15
CA ASP A 184 22.83 -13.70 1.64
C ASP A 184 22.37 -12.91 0.41
N LEU A 185 21.62 -13.55 -0.50
CA LEU A 185 21.01 -12.89 -1.65
C LEU A 185 20.00 -11.81 -1.23
N PHE A 186 19.13 -12.11 -0.26
CA PHE A 186 18.15 -11.15 0.25
C PHE A 186 18.75 -10.10 1.20
N ASN A 187 19.93 -10.36 1.76
CA ASN A 187 20.71 -9.38 2.52
C ASN A 187 21.42 -8.37 1.59
N ASN A 188 21.65 -8.74 0.32
CA ASN A 188 22.15 -7.79 -0.67
C ASN A 188 21.09 -6.72 -0.98
N GLN A 189 21.31 -5.50 -0.46
CA GLN A 189 20.42 -4.35 -0.62
C GLN A 189 20.10 -4.03 -2.10
N VAL A 190 21.04 -4.27 -3.02
CA VAL A 190 20.82 -4.00 -4.46
C VAL A 190 19.86 -5.03 -5.06
N PHE A 191 20.04 -6.31 -4.72
CA PHE A 191 19.12 -7.37 -5.17
C PHE A 191 17.74 -7.19 -4.55
N TYR A 192 17.67 -6.92 -3.24
CA TYR A 192 16.43 -6.65 -2.53
C TYR A 192 15.69 -5.45 -3.15
N GLY A 193 16.37 -4.33 -3.37
CA GLY A 193 15.78 -3.13 -3.98
C GLY A 193 15.32 -3.35 -5.42
N ALA A 194 16.08 -4.09 -6.24
CA ALA A 194 15.69 -4.41 -7.61
C ALA A 194 14.46 -5.34 -7.67
N CYS A 195 14.44 -6.40 -6.85
CA CYS A 195 13.27 -7.25 -6.72
C CYS A 195 12.06 -6.47 -6.22
N TYR A 196 12.27 -5.55 -5.27
CA TYR A 196 11.20 -4.70 -4.75
C TYR A 196 10.59 -3.82 -5.83
N PHE A 197 11.45 -3.14 -6.60
CA PHE A 197 11.02 -2.31 -7.72
C PHE A 197 10.13 -3.08 -8.70
N VAL A 198 10.58 -4.26 -9.13
CA VAL A 198 9.87 -5.09 -10.11
C VAL A 198 8.55 -5.60 -9.54
N LEU A 199 8.54 -6.06 -8.29
CA LEU A 199 7.33 -6.53 -7.62
C LEU A 199 6.31 -5.42 -7.45
N VAL A 200 6.73 -4.21 -7.06
CA VAL A 200 5.83 -3.05 -6.96
C VAL A 200 5.18 -2.76 -8.31
N ILE A 201 5.96 -2.70 -9.40
CA ILE A 201 5.40 -2.47 -10.74
C ILE A 201 4.39 -3.57 -11.11
N PHE A 202 4.77 -4.83 -10.91
CA PHE A 202 3.91 -5.97 -11.19
C PHE A 202 2.59 -5.89 -10.41
N PHE A 203 2.63 -5.63 -9.11
CA PHE A 203 1.44 -5.54 -8.28
C PHE A 203 0.59 -4.31 -8.58
N THR A 204 1.18 -3.18 -8.98
CA THR A 204 0.42 -2.01 -9.41
C THR A 204 -0.38 -2.34 -10.67
N TYR A 205 0.21 -3.07 -11.62
CA TYR A 205 -0.49 -3.55 -12.81
C TYR A 205 -1.57 -4.57 -12.49
N PHE A 206 -1.24 -5.57 -11.69
CA PHE A 206 -2.16 -6.62 -11.28
C PHE A 206 -3.38 -6.03 -10.56
N TYR A 207 -3.15 -5.18 -9.56
CA TYR A 207 -4.23 -4.56 -8.81
C TYR A 207 -5.10 -3.66 -9.69
N THR A 208 -4.49 -2.83 -10.55
CA THR A 208 -5.26 -1.95 -11.45
C THR A 208 -6.12 -2.76 -12.43
N ALA A 209 -5.63 -3.88 -12.94
CA ALA A 209 -6.38 -4.74 -13.84
C ALA A 209 -7.57 -5.44 -13.15
N VAL A 210 -7.44 -5.74 -11.86
CA VAL A 210 -8.51 -6.38 -11.06
C VAL A 210 -9.58 -5.37 -10.65
N THR A 211 -9.21 -4.15 -10.28
CA THR A 211 -10.16 -3.14 -9.77
C THR A 211 -10.82 -2.30 -10.85
N PHE A 212 -10.12 -2.00 -11.94
CA PHE A 212 -10.64 -1.18 -13.02
C PHE A 212 -10.82 -2.02 -14.28
N GLU A 213 -12.04 -2.52 -14.50
CA GLU A 213 -12.39 -3.26 -15.70
C GLU A 213 -12.94 -2.33 -16.80
N PRO A 214 -12.19 -2.07 -17.90
CA PRO A 214 -12.61 -1.08 -18.91
C PRO A 214 -13.91 -1.46 -19.64
N ASN A 215 -14.19 -2.77 -19.74
CA ASN A 215 -15.38 -3.27 -20.41
C ASN A 215 -16.65 -2.87 -19.66
N SER A 216 -16.71 -3.17 -18.35
CA SER A 216 -17.86 -2.84 -17.51
C SER A 216 -18.06 -1.32 -17.38
N VAL A 217 -16.98 -0.55 -17.26
CA VAL A 217 -17.05 0.92 -17.27
C VAL A 217 -17.63 1.45 -18.58
N SER A 218 -17.22 0.90 -19.73
CA SER A 218 -17.74 1.31 -21.04
C SER A 218 -19.22 0.95 -21.23
N GLU A 219 -19.65 -0.21 -20.74
CA GLU A 219 -21.03 -0.65 -20.82
C GLU A 219 -21.93 0.19 -19.90
N ASN A 220 -21.45 0.52 -18.69
CA ASN A 220 -22.15 1.41 -17.77
C ASN A 220 -22.27 2.83 -18.35
N LEU A 221 -21.22 3.37 -18.97
CA LEU A 221 -21.28 4.65 -19.69
C LEU A 221 -22.35 4.62 -20.80
N GLN A 222 -22.37 3.55 -21.60
CA GLN A 222 -23.34 3.38 -22.67
C GLN A 222 -24.78 3.28 -22.14
N LYS A 223 -25.01 2.49 -21.07
CA LYS A 223 -26.32 2.35 -20.41
C LYS A 223 -26.84 3.67 -19.84
N GLN A 224 -25.95 4.52 -19.35
CA GLN A 224 -26.28 5.87 -18.85
C GLN A 224 -26.43 6.92 -19.97
N GLY A 225 -26.29 6.53 -21.25
CA GLY A 225 -26.35 7.47 -22.38
C GLY A 225 -25.12 8.38 -22.49
N GLY A 226 -24.04 8.06 -21.78
CA GLY A 226 -22.75 8.75 -21.83
C GLY A 226 -21.85 8.20 -22.95
N PHE A 227 -21.10 9.09 -23.58
CA PHE A 227 -20.08 8.72 -24.58
C PHE A 227 -18.87 9.65 -24.51
N ILE A 228 -17.72 9.13 -24.95
CA ILE A 228 -16.50 9.92 -25.07
C ILE A 228 -16.53 10.62 -26.44
N PRO A 229 -16.41 11.96 -26.52
CA PRO A 229 -16.39 12.67 -27.79
C PRO A 229 -15.35 12.09 -28.76
N GLY A 230 -15.76 11.78 -29.99
CA GLY A 230 -14.89 11.23 -31.04
C GLY A 230 -14.72 9.71 -31.01
N ILE A 231 -15.31 8.98 -30.07
CA ILE A 231 -15.21 7.51 -29.96
C ILE A 231 -16.61 6.90 -29.97
N ARG A 232 -16.83 5.86 -30.79
CA ARG A 232 -18.11 5.17 -30.83
C ARG A 232 -18.37 4.44 -29.49
N PRO A 233 -19.57 4.54 -28.89
CA PRO A 233 -19.90 3.83 -27.66
C PRO A 233 -19.80 2.31 -27.79
N GLY A 234 -19.43 1.62 -26.71
CA GLY A 234 -19.25 0.17 -26.65
C GLY A 234 -17.79 -0.26 -26.71
N ARG A 235 -17.45 -1.26 -27.53
CA ARG A 235 -16.11 -1.91 -27.56
C ARG A 235 -14.97 -0.93 -27.83
N THR A 236 -15.16 0.03 -28.73
CA THR A 236 -14.17 1.05 -29.05
C THR A 236 -13.87 2.00 -27.88
N THR A 237 -14.87 2.27 -27.03
CA THR A 237 -14.68 3.00 -25.76
C THR A 237 -13.85 2.15 -24.78
N ALA A 238 -14.15 0.86 -24.65
CA ALA A 238 -13.39 -0.04 -23.78
C ALA A 238 -11.90 -0.14 -24.18
N GLU A 239 -11.61 -0.27 -25.48
CA GLU A 239 -10.24 -0.29 -26.00
C GLU A 239 -9.49 1.01 -25.74
N TYR A 240 -10.15 2.15 -25.93
CA TYR A 240 -9.58 3.46 -25.60
C TYR A 240 -9.26 3.59 -24.11
N LEU A 241 -10.20 3.20 -23.24
CA LEU A 241 -10.01 3.20 -21.79
C LEU A 241 -8.86 2.26 -21.41
N LYS A 242 -8.79 1.05 -21.96
CA LYS A 242 -7.71 0.09 -21.71
C LYS A 242 -6.33 0.64 -22.10
N LYS A 243 -6.22 1.23 -23.31
CA LYS A 243 -4.95 1.83 -23.79
C LYS A 243 -4.53 3.01 -22.93
N THR A 244 -5.50 3.82 -22.50
CA THR A 244 -5.26 4.98 -21.65
C THR A 244 -4.85 4.57 -20.25
N LEU A 245 -5.57 3.62 -19.64
CA LEU A 245 -5.27 3.04 -18.33
C LEU A 245 -3.86 2.47 -18.32
N ASN A 246 -3.50 1.62 -19.28
CA ASN A 246 -2.15 1.02 -19.32
C ASN A 246 -1.02 2.07 -19.34
N ARG A 247 -1.19 3.16 -20.10
CA ARG A 247 -0.19 4.24 -20.15
C ARG A 247 -0.10 5.04 -18.86
N VAL A 248 -1.25 5.30 -18.23
CA VAL A 248 -1.34 6.02 -16.96
C VAL A 248 -0.75 5.18 -15.82
N THR A 249 -1.12 3.89 -15.77
CA THR A 249 -0.60 2.92 -14.81
C THR A 249 0.90 2.71 -14.99
N LEU A 250 1.44 2.73 -16.21
CA LEU A 250 2.89 2.64 -16.43
C LEU A 250 3.64 3.78 -15.71
N ALA A 251 3.17 5.01 -15.89
CA ALA A 251 3.77 6.17 -15.23
C ALA A 251 3.64 6.06 -13.70
N GLY A 252 2.45 5.71 -13.20
CA GLY A 252 2.21 5.53 -11.77
C GLY A 252 3.07 4.43 -11.15
N ALA A 253 3.14 3.26 -11.79
CA ALA A 253 3.89 2.10 -11.32
C ALA A 253 5.39 2.36 -11.24
N VAL A 254 5.97 3.00 -12.26
CA VAL A 254 7.40 3.35 -12.27
C VAL A 254 7.71 4.38 -11.19
N PHE A 255 6.90 5.43 -11.05
CA PHE A 255 7.09 6.42 -9.99
C PHE A 255 6.96 5.82 -8.59
N LEU A 256 5.92 5.00 -8.35
CA LEU A 256 5.74 4.31 -7.07
C LEU A 256 6.89 3.36 -6.77
N GLY A 257 7.38 2.63 -7.77
CA GLY A 257 8.54 1.76 -7.64
C GLY A 257 9.80 2.52 -7.25
N ILE A 258 10.08 3.66 -7.90
CA ILE A 258 11.25 4.50 -7.57
C ILE A 258 11.14 5.01 -6.13
N ILE A 259 9.98 5.54 -5.76
CA ILE A 259 9.72 6.07 -4.42
C ILE A 259 9.86 4.98 -3.35
N ALA A 260 9.37 3.76 -3.64
CA ALA A 260 9.45 2.63 -2.72
C ALA A 260 10.89 2.18 -2.43
N VAL A 261 11.79 2.26 -3.43
CA VAL A 261 13.18 1.83 -3.31
C VAL A 261 14.08 2.93 -2.74
N LEU A 262 13.67 4.21 -2.83
CA LEU A 262 14.45 5.36 -2.38
C LEU A 262 14.94 5.23 -0.91
N PRO A 263 14.12 4.84 0.08
CA PRO A 263 14.59 4.66 1.46
C PRO A 263 15.69 3.60 1.61
N ILE A 264 15.62 2.52 0.83
CA ILE A 264 16.61 1.42 0.85
C ILE A 264 17.93 1.90 0.27
N VAL A 265 17.89 2.70 -0.79
CA VAL A 265 19.10 3.30 -1.38
C VAL A 265 19.75 4.28 -0.41
N VAL A 266 18.99 5.11 0.30
CA VAL A 266 19.59 6.03 1.28
C VAL A 266 20.24 5.28 2.44
N GLN A 267 19.67 4.14 2.84
CA GLN A 267 20.26 3.27 3.86
C GLN A 267 21.62 2.70 3.42
N SER A 268 21.81 2.35 2.15
CA SER A 268 23.11 1.79 1.71
C SER A 268 24.26 2.80 1.83
N PHE A 269 23.94 4.10 1.78
CA PHE A 269 24.91 5.19 1.98
C PHE A 269 24.99 5.69 3.43
N THR A 270 24.12 5.21 4.32
CA THR A 270 23.95 5.78 5.66
C THR A 270 24.04 4.70 6.76
N PRO A 271 24.90 4.86 7.79
CA PRO A 271 25.07 3.84 8.83
C PRO A 271 23.89 3.68 9.83
N VAL A 272 22.84 4.50 9.71
CA VAL A 272 21.72 4.55 10.66
C VAL A 272 20.62 3.57 10.23
N GLN A 273 20.65 2.35 10.77
CA GLN A 273 19.69 1.29 10.43
C GLN A 273 18.28 1.51 11.00
N SER A 274 18.12 2.27 12.09
CA SER A 274 16.82 2.53 12.73
C SER A 274 15.86 3.32 11.86
N MET A 275 16.36 3.97 10.81
CA MET A 275 15.59 4.89 9.97
C MET A 275 14.74 4.19 8.89
N VAL A 276 14.99 2.91 8.60
CA VAL A 276 14.41 2.19 7.44
C VAL A 276 12.97 1.73 7.65
N ILE A 277 12.63 1.34 8.87
CA ILE A 277 11.25 1.01 9.24
C ILE A 277 10.35 2.25 9.05
N GLY A 278 10.91 3.45 9.19
CA GLY A 278 10.20 4.71 8.94
C GLY A 278 9.93 4.97 7.46
N GLY A 279 10.82 4.57 6.53
CA GLY A 279 10.71 4.94 5.11
C GLY A 279 9.54 4.27 4.38
N THR A 280 9.35 2.96 4.57
CA THR A 280 8.19 2.23 4.00
C THR A 280 6.90 2.56 4.76
N GLY A 281 6.99 2.70 6.08
CA GLY A 281 5.87 3.14 6.91
C GLY A 281 5.35 4.53 6.52
N LEU A 282 6.24 5.44 6.16
CA LEU A 282 5.90 6.80 5.74
C LEU A 282 5.04 6.81 4.45
N LEU A 283 5.34 5.93 3.49
CA LEU A 283 4.53 5.81 2.26
C LEU A 283 3.10 5.38 2.59
N ILE A 284 2.97 4.38 3.46
CA ILE A 284 1.67 3.87 3.91
C ILE A 284 0.90 4.98 4.63
N VAL A 285 1.57 5.68 5.55
CA VAL A 285 0.99 6.74 6.35
C VAL A 285 0.44 7.89 5.48
N VAL A 286 1.24 8.42 4.56
CA VAL A 286 0.84 9.56 3.73
C VAL A 286 -0.38 9.22 2.88
N SER A 287 -0.39 8.05 2.25
CA SER A 287 -1.51 7.66 1.40
C SER A 287 -2.80 7.39 2.17
N VAL A 288 -2.74 6.80 3.37
CA VAL A 288 -3.93 6.63 4.22
C VAL A 288 -4.45 7.99 4.68
N VAL A 289 -3.57 8.93 5.03
CA VAL A 289 -3.98 10.30 5.38
C VAL A 289 -4.71 10.98 4.22
N ILE A 290 -4.20 10.89 2.99
CA ILE A 290 -4.85 11.47 1.81
C ILE A 290 -6.24 10.85 1.58
N GLU A 291 -6.36 9.53 1.71
CA GLU A 291 -7.64 8.83 1.55
C GLU A 291 -8.66 9.29 2.59
N THR A 292 -8.26 9.38 3.85
CA THR A 292 -9.11 9.86 4.94
C THR A 292 -9.53 11.32 4.75
N VAL A 293 -8.61 12.20 4.34
CA VAL A 293 -8.92 13.61 4.07
C VAL A 293 -9.96 13.73 2.94
N LYS A 294 -9.77 13.01 1.83
CA LYS A 294 -10.74 13.01 0.72
C LYS A 294 -12.12 12.53 1.13
N GLN A 295 -12.18 11.53 2.00
CA GLN A 295 -13.45 11.02 2.49
C GLN A 295 -14.14 12.02 3.42
N VAL A 296 -13.39 12.68 4.30
CA VAL A 296 -13.92 13.77 5.15
C VAL A 296 -14.43 14.93 4.29
N GLU A 297 -13.68 15.36 3.28
CA GLU A 297 -14.12 16.39 2.33
C GLU A 297 -15.43 15.98 1.62
N SER A 298 -15.54 14.73 1.18
CA SER A 298 -16.77 14.24 0.53
C SER A 298 -18.00 14.32 1.44
N GLN A 299 -17.84 14.05 2.75
CA GLN A 299 -18.91 14.16 3.73
C GLN A 299 -19.28 15.62 4.01
N LEU A 300 -18.29 16.52 4.08
CA LEU A 300 -18.51 17.95 4.25
C LEU A 300 -19.32 18.54 3.07
N VAL A 301 -18.96 18.17 1.84
CA VAL A 301 -19.70 18.61 0.64
C VAL A 301 -21.15 18.13 0.66
N MET A 302 -21.42 16.90 1.12
CA MET A 302 -22.81 16.41 1.24
C MET A 302 -23.61 17.20 2.29
N ARG A 303 -23.02 17.53 3.43
CA ARG A 303 -23.66 18.34 4.47
C ARG A 303 -23.98 19.76 3.98
N ASP A 304 -23.05 20.38 3.27
CA ASP A 304 -23.25 21.73 2.74
C ASP A 304 -24.35 21.73 1.65
N TYR A 305 -24.55 20.63 0.93
CA TYR A 305 -25.66 20.44 -0.01
C TYR A 305 -27.04 20.47 0.67
N GLU A 306 -27.17 19.88 1.86
CA GLU A 306 -28.39 19.92 2.69
C GLU A 306 -28.68 21.31 3.25
N SER A 307 -27.65 22.15 3.43
CA SER A 307 -27.85 23.53 3.94
C SER A 307 -28.38 24.50 2.87
N PHE A 308 -28.29 24.14 1.58
CA PHE A 308 -28.71 24.99 0.46
C PHE A 308 -30.13 24.69 -0.04
N TYR A 309 -30.77 23.63 0.44
CA TYR A 309 -32.14 23.21 0.09
C TYR A 309 -33.06 23.16 1.30
#